data_AF-A8XQ90-F1
#
_entry.id   AF-A8XQ90-F1
#
_cell.length_a   1.000
_cell.length_b   1.000
_cell.length_c   1.000
_cell.angle_alpha   90.00
_cell.angle_beta   90.00
_cell.angle_gamma   90.00
#
_symmetry.space_group_name_H-M   'P 1'
#
loop_
_entity.id
_entity.type
_entity.pdbx_description
1 polymer ?
#
loop_
_entity_poly.entity_id
_entity_poly.type
_entity_poly.pdbx_seq_one_letter_code
_entity_poly.pdbx_strand_id
1 'polypeptide(L)'
;MALKFYLGLTSFVLSFFAVFLNVLIFRPVFRLAFIEKKSSIYIIAFFNIISDLLQLLIVCLYLSPNIMQNDYILTGSQTSVSNIFVGWIFVNAWYIECFVQVVMAVNRYVIQFVFISVFYVFTWIFFEVFPRVVPDDKLEYFWVIALLVTLNASSNSVIFLTCNKDVKRSINFPWAKNKIHNLTVLP
;
A
#
# COMPACT_ATOMS: atom_id res chain seq x y z
N MET A 1 20.00 19.82 0.92
CA MET A 1 19.35 19.52 2.21
C MET A 1 17.83 19.68 2.12
N ALA A 2 17.31 20.84 1.69
CA ALA A 2 15.86 21.08 1.58
C ALA A 2 15.12 20.11 0.63
N LEU A 3 15.66 19.82 -0.56
CA LEU A 3 15.02 18.91 -1.53
C LEU A 3 14.74 17.52 -0.93
N LYS A 4 15.75 16.90 -0.31
CA LYS A 4 15.66 15.57 0.30
C LYS A 4 14.60 15.51 1.40
N PHE A 5 14.57 16.55 2.23
CA PHE A 5 13.57 16.71 3.27
C PHE A 5 12.15 16.79 2.69
N TYR A 6 11.93 17.59 1.64
CA TYR A 6 10.61 17.67 0.98
C TYR A 6 10.22 16.37 0.29
N LEU A 7 11.16 15.67 -0.36
CA LEU A 7 10.89 14.35 -0.96
C LEU A 7 10.48 13.34 0.12
N GLY A 8 11.22 13.23 1.21
CA GLY A 8 10.87 12.34 2.31
C GLY A 8 9.57 12.73 3.04
N LEU A 9 9.30 14.03 3.20
CA LEU A 9 8.04 14.50 3.80
C LEU A 9 6.83 14.18 2.91
N THR A 10 6.95 14.37 1.59
CA THR A 10 5.87 14.03 0.65
C THR A 10 5.61 12.53 0.62
N SER A 11 6.65 11.69 0.62
CA SER A 11 6.47 10.24 0.69
C SER A 11 5.85 9.80 2.02
N PHE A 12 6.20 10.46 3.14
CA PHE A 12 5.59 10.20 4.44
C PHE A 12 4.09 10.53 4.45
N VAL A 13 3.70 11.73 4.01
CA VAL A 13 2.28 12.16 4.00
C VAL A 13 1.44 11.26 3.09
N LEU A 14 1.94 10.94 1.90
CA LEU A 14 1.22 10.08 0.95
C LEU A 14 1.07 8.66 1.49
N SER A 15 2.15 8.06 2.00
CA SER A 15 2.10 6.70 2.55
C SER A 15 1.24 6.63 3.81
N PHE A 16 1.29 7.62 4.70
CA PHE A 16 0.42 7.70 5.87
C PHE A 16 -1.06 7.75 5.49
N PHE A 17 -1.41 8.57 4.48
CA PHE A 17 -2.77 8.60 3.95
C PHE A 17 -3.19 7.25 3.34
N ALA A 18 -2.30 6.60 2.59
CA ALA A 18 -2.55 5.27 2.03
C ALA A 18 -2.72 4.18 3.11
N VAL A 19 -1.97 4.25 4.22
CA VAL A 19 -2.17 3.37 5.40
C VAL A 19 -3.58 3.57 5.94
N PHE A 20 -4.01 4.82 6.12
CA PHE A 20 -5.35 5.12 6.61
C PHE A 20 -6.45 4.53 5.72
N LEU A 21 -6.34 4.67 4.40
CA LEU A 21 -7.31 4.08 3.46
C LEU A 21 -7.37 2.55 3.56
N ASN A 22 -6.22 1.88 3.66
CA ASN A 22 -6.14 0.43 3.79
C ASN A 22 -6.71 -0.07 5.12
N VAL A 23 -6.43 0.62 6.23
CA VAL A 23 -7.04 0.31 7.54
C VAL A 23 -8.55 0.48 7.49
N LEU A 24 -9.05 1.51 6.79
CA LEU A 24 -10.48 1.79 6.69
C LEU A 24 -11.23 0.66 5.97
N ILE A 25 -10.66 0.09 4.90
CA ILE A 25 -11.26 -1.05 4.19
C ILE A 25 -11.00 -2.41 4.82
N PHE A 26 -10.05 -2.52 5.76
CA PHE A 26 -9.70 -3.79 6.39
C PHE A 26 -10.91 -4.45 7.06
N ARG A 27 -11.62 -3.72 7.93
CA ARG A 27 -12.79 -4.23 8.66
C ARG A 27 -13.95 -4.68 7.76
N PRO A 28 -14.44 -3.88 6.79
CA PRO A 28 -15.54 -4.31 5.92
C PRO A 28 -15.12 -5.48 5.02
N VAL A 29 -13.89 -5.52 4.51
CA VAL A 29 -13.40 -6.63 3.68
C VAL A 29 -13.28 -7.92 4.51
N PHE A 30 -12.76 -7.84 5.74
CA PHE A 30 -12.69 -8.99 6.65
C PHE A 30 -14.08 -9.59 6.90
N ARG A 31 -15.07 -8.74 7.20
CA ARG A 31 -16.46 -9.18 7.39
C ARG A 31 -17.01 -9.85 6.13
N LEU A 32 -16.84 -9.24 4.96
CA LEU A 32 -17.34 -9.78 3.69
C LEU A 32 -16.66 -11.11 3.30
N ALA A 33 -15.37 -11.27 3.65
CA ALA A 33 -14.58 -12.46 3.35
C ALA A 33 -14.89 -13.64 4.28
N PHE A 34 -14.85 -13.44 5.60
CA PHE A 34 -14.86 -14.54 6.56
C PHE A 34 -16.20 -14.74 7.27
N ILE A 35 -16.98 -13.67 7.46
CA ILE A 35 -18.27 -13.73 8.17
C ILE A 35 -19.39 -13.99 7.15
N GLU A 36 -19.54 -13.10 6.16
CA GLU A 36 -20.60 -13.21 5.16
C GLU A 36 -20.25 -14.19 4.04
N LYS A 37 -18.96 -14.49 3.85
CA LYS A 37 -18.42 -15.42 2.83
C LYS A 37 -18.99 -15.16 1.44
N LYS A 38 -19.17 -13.88 1.09
CA LYS A 38 -19.94 -13.47 -0.08
C LYS A 38 -19.29 -13.89 -1.41
N SER A 39 -17.96 -13.87 -1.47
CA SER A 39 -17.18 -14.27 -2.64
C SER A 39 -15.71 -14.46 -2.25
N SER A 40 -15.03 -15.38 -2.95
CA SER A 40 -13.59 -15.60 -2.82
C SER A 40 -12.75 -14.35 -3.14
N ILE A 41 -13.30 -13.38 -3.88
CA ILE A 41 -12.63 -12.11 -4.21
C ILE A 41 -12.29 -11.32 -2.93
N TYR A 42 -13.15 -11.36 -1.91
CA TYR A 42 -12.89 -10.65 -0.66
C TYR A 42 -11.78 -11.29 0.18
N ILE A 43 -11.58 -12.60 0.05
CA ILE A 43 -10.45 -13.30 0.69
C ILE A 43 -9.14 -12.87 0.01
N ILE A 44 -9.13 -12.81 -1.31
CA ILE A 44 -7.97 -12.34 -2.09
C ILE A 44 -7.66 -10.88 -1.73
N ALA A 45 -8.69 -10.02 -1.70
CA ALA A 45 -8.55 -8.62 -1.29
C ALA A 45 -8.01 -8.46 0.13
N PHE A 46 -8.39 -9.34 1.07
CA PHE A 46 -7.89 -9.32 2.44
C PHE A 46 -6.38 -9.56 2.51
N PHE A 47 -5.86 -10.56 1.79
CA PHE A 47 -4.41 -10.80 1.71
C PHE A 47 -3.69 -9.64 1.02
N ASN A 48 -4.32 -9.02 0.03
CA ASN A 48 -3.78 -7.84 -0.63
C ASN A 48 -3.61 -6.67 0.35
N ILE A 49 -4.64 -6.36 1.14
CA ILE A 49 -4.60 -5.29 2.15
C ILE A 49 -3.50 -5.54 3.19
N ILE A 50 -3.29 -6.80 3.61
CA ILE A 50 -2.21 -7.13 4.55
C ILE A 50 -0.84 -6.81 3.93
N SER A 51 -0.62 -7.20 2.66
CA SER A 51 0.63 -6.90 1.97
C SER A 51 0.82 -5.39 1.79
N ASP A 52 -0.22 -4.69 1.34
CA ASP A 52 -0.24 -3.24 1.15
C ASP A 52 0.10 -2.52 2.46
N LEU A 53 -0.50 -2.92 3.59
CA LEU A 53 -0.20 -2.35 4.90
C LEU A 53 1.24 -2.58 5.33
N LEU A 54 1.78 -3.79 5.11
CA LEU A 54 3.16 -4.10 5.47
C LEU A 54 4.16 -3.22 4.69
N GLN A 55 3.97 -3.11 3.38
CA GLN A 55 4.82 -2.29 2.52
C GLN A 55 4.68 -0.79 2.85
N LEU A 56 3.45 -0.31 3.04
CA LEU A 56 3.20 1.09 3.38
C LEU A 56 3.76 1.47 4.75
N LEU A 57 3.73 0.57 5.73
CA LEU A 57 4.37 0.80 7.03
C LEU A 57 5.89 0.90 6.91
N ILE A 58 6.52 0.05 6.08
CA ILE A 58 7.96 0.15 5.81
C ILE A 58 8.28 1.47 5.09
N VAL A 59 7.49 1.87 4.10
CA VAL A 59 7.69 3.15 3.40
C VAL A 59 7.49 4.34 4.34
N CYS A 60 6.47 4.31 5.19
CA CYS A 60 6.11 5.39 6.09
C CYS A 60 7.09 5.53 7.26
N LEU A 61 7.46 4.42 7.91
CA LEU A 61 8.21 4.44 9.17
C LEU A 61 9.72 4.25 8.99
N TYR A 62 10.16 3.70 7.85
CA TYR A 62 11.58 3.40 7.62
C TYR A 62 12.12 4.15 6.41
N LEU A 63 11.53 4.00 5.21
CA LEU A 63 12.09 4.59 4.00
C LEU A 63 11.98 6.12 3.98
N SER A 64 10.81 6.68 4.32
CA SER A 64 10.60 8.15 4.30
C SER A 64 11.52 8.87 5.30
N PRO A 65 11.66 8.42 6.57
CA PRO A 65 12.64 9.00 7.49
C PRO A 65 14.10 8.91 7.00
N ASN A 66 14.51 7.77 6.41
CA ASN A 66 15.85 7.63 5.84
C ASN A 66 16.11 8.65 4.71
N ILE A 67 15.12 8.93 3.87
CA ILE A 67 15.22 9.96 2.81
C ILE A 67 15.33 11.37 3.43
N MET A 68 14.57 11.67 4.48
CA MET A 68 14.59 12.98 5.14
C MET A 68 15.94 13.27 5.81
N GLN A 69 16.52 12.27 6.48
CA GLN A 69 17.82 12.39 7.14
C GLN A 69 19.00 12.22 6.18
N ASN A 70 18.76 11.67 4.98
CA ASN A 70 19.78 11.30 4.01
C ASN A 70 20.85 10.38 4.62
N ASP A 71 20.41 9.53 5.54
CA ASP A 71 21.22 8.54 6.22
C ASP A 71 20.30 7.37 6.65
N TYR A 72 20.90 6.21 6.89
CA TYR A 72 20.19 5.03 7.33
C TYR A 72 20.06 5.04 8.85
N ILE A 73 18.90 5.51 9.36
CA ILE A 73 18.65 5.82 10.78
C ILE A 73 19.04 4.70 11.74
N LEU A 74 18.80 3.45 11.34
CA LEU A 74 19.02 2.30 12.22
C LEU A 74 20.47 1.83 12.30
N THR A 75 21.30 2.12 11.29
CA THR A 75 22.59 1.42 11.19
C THR A 75 23.71 2.12 10.41
N GLY A 76 23.48 3.31 9.84
CA GLY A 76 24.48 4.14 9.15
C GLY A 76 25.07 3.55 7.86
N SER A 77 24.72 2.31 7.47
CA SER A 77 25.14 1.70 6.21
C SER A 77 24.03 0.89 5.56
N GLN A 78 24.02 0.90 4.22
CA GLN A 78 23.09 0.12 3.39
C GLN A 78 23.23 -1.40 3.61
N THR A 79 24.44 -1.88 3.90
CA THR A 79 24.79 -3.31 4.01
C THR A 79 24.54 -3.90 5.39
N SER A 80 24.01 -3.11 6.32
CA SER A 80 23.67 -3.58 7.66
C SER A 80 22.59 -4.66 7.64
N VAL A 81 22.69 -5.61 8.57
CA VAL A 81 21.76 -6.74 8.69
C VAL A 81 20.32 -6.26 8.85
N SER A 82 20.08 -5.21 9.63
CA SER A 82 18.74 -4.62 9.84
C SER A 82 18.15 -4.07 8.54
N ASN A 83 18.95 -3.34 7.75
CA ASN A 83 18.48 -2.77 6.49
C ASN A 83 18.17 -3.86 5.46
N ILE A 84 19.04 -4.88 5.39
CA ILE A 84 18.83 -6.06 4.54
C ILE A 84 17.56 -6.80 4.98
N PHE A 85 17.33 -6.95 6.28
CA PHE A 85 16.14 -7.61 6.82
C PHE A 85 14.85 -6.86 6.48
N VAL A 86 14.81 -5.53 6.66
CA VAL A 86 13.66 -4.71 6.28
C VAL A 86 13.40 -4.77 4.77
N GLY A 87 14.46 -4.70 3.95
CA GLY A 87 14.37 -4.88 2.50
C GLY A 87 13.85 -6.25 2.11
N TRP A 88 14.28 -7.31 2.79
CA TRP A 88 13.81 -8.68 2.58
C TRP A 88 12.32 -8.82 2.89
N ILE A 89 11.84 -8.27 4.01
CA ILE A 89 10.41 -8.25 4.35
C ILE A 89 9.61 -7.54 3.26
N PHE A 90 10.08 -6.37 2.83
CA PHE A 90 9.43 -5.58 1.78
C PHE A 90 9.28 -6.40 0.48
N VAL A 91 10.36 -7.04 0.03
CA VAL A 91 10.38 -7.85 -1.18
C VAL A 91 9.46 -9.07 -1.07
N ASN A 92 9.39 -9.74 0.09
CA ASN A 92 8.47 -10.86 0.29
C ASN A 92 6.99 -10.43 0.22
N ALA A 93 6.65 -9.29 0.82
CA ALA A 93 5.31 -8.73 0.72
C ALA A 93 4.94 -8.41 -0.73
N TRP A 94 5.87 -7.79 -1.45
CA TRP A 94 5.74 -7.51 -2.87
C TRP A 94 5.48 -8.78 -3.69
N TYR A 95 6.21 -9.87 -3.42
CA TYR A 95 5.97 -11.16 -4.07
C TYR A 95 4.62 -11.78 -3.72
N ILE A 96 4.10 -11.60 -2.51
CA ILE A 96 2.75 -12.07 -2.16
C ILE A 96 1.70 -11.29 -2.97
N GLU A 97 1.85 -9.96 -3.05
CA GLU A 97 0.97 -9.09 -3.84
C GLU A 97 0.96 -9.51 -5.32
N CYS A 98 2.17 -9.80 -5.82
CA CYS A 98 2.50 -10.76 -6.87
C CYS A 98 1.39 -11.70 -7.31
N PHE A 99 1.31 -12.75 -6.50
CA PHE A 99 0.45 -13.88 -6.74
C PHE A 99 -1.01 -13.51 -6.52
N VAL A 100 -1.31 -12.67 -5.53
CA VAL A 100 -2.68 -12.28 -5.18
C VAL A 100 -3.37 -11.54 -6.34
N GLN A 101 -2.66 -10.65 -7.05
CA GLN A 101 -3.22 -9.91 -8.20
C GLN A 101 -3.50 -10.83 -9.40
N VAL A 102 -2.63 -11.80 -9.69
CA VAL A 102 -2.86 -12.83 -10.73
C VAL A 102 -4.12 -13.64 -10.38
N VAL A 103 -4.22 -14.09 -9.13
CA VAL A 103 -5.38 -14.85 -8.65
C VAL A 103 -6.65 -14.01 -8.73
N MET A 104 -6.59 -12.71 -8.42
CA MET A 104 -7.73 -11.80 -8.57
C MET A 104 -8.19 -11.67 -10.03
N ALA A 105 -7.24 -11.51 -10.97
CA ALA A 105 -7.53 -11.38 -12.39
C ALA A 105 -8.08 -12.67 -13.03
N VAL A 106 -7.55 -13.84 -12.63
CA VAL A 106 -8.09 -15.14 -13.04
C VAL A 106 -9.51 -15.33 -12.51
N ASN A 107 -9.83 -14.80 -11.33
CA ASN A 107 -11.16 -14.88 -10.75
C ASN A 107 -12.16 -13.90 -11.41
N ARG A 108 -11.72 -12.75 -11.96
CA ARG A 108 -12.53 -11.80 -12.74
C ARG A 108 -11.70 -10.88 -13.68
N TYR A 109 -11.97 -10.97 -14.98
CA TYR A 109 -11.57 -10.07 -16.09
C TYR A 109 -10.05 -9.86 -16.37
N VAL A 110 -9.59 -10.54 -17.43
CA VAL A 110 -8.22 -10.62 -18.00
C VAL A 110 -7.57 -9.26 -18.35
N ILE A 111 -8.33 -8.20 -18.61
CA ILE A 111 -7.80 -6.93 -19.15
C ILE A 111 -7.06 -6.10 -18.10
N GLN A 112 -7.43 -6.17 -16.81
CA GLN A 112 -6.71 -5.46 -15.75
C GLN A 112 -5.30 -6.02 -15.52
N PHE A 113 -5.08 -7.31 -15.79
CA PHE A 113 -3.80 -7.99 -15.64
C PHE A 113 -2.70 -7.46 -16.58
N VAL A 114 -3.06 -7.08 -17.80
CA VAL A 114 -2.09 -6.61 -18.81
C VAL A 114 -1.56 -5.22 -18.46
N PHE A 115 -2.43 -4.32 -17.99
CA PHE A 115 -2.00 -2.97 -17.60
C PHE A 115 -1.13 -2.98 -16.33
N ILE A 116 -1.47 -3.83 -15.35
CA ILE A 116 -0.73 -3.91 -14.09
C ILE A 116 0.61 -4.64 -14.26
N SER A 117 0.65 -5.72 -15.06
CA SER A 117 1.89 -6.47 -15.31
C SER A 117 2.97 -5.65 -16.03
N VAL A 118 2.59 -4.67 -16.86
CA VAL A 118 3.53 -3.73 -17.48
C VAL A 118 4.20 -2.84 -16.43
N PHE A 119 3.43 -2.17 -15.57
CA PHE A 119 3.99 -1.36 -14.47
C PHE A 119 4.82 -2.21 -13.50
N TYR A 120 4.44 -3.48 -13.32
CA TYR A 120 5.09 -4.43 -12.44
C TYR A 120 6.48 -4.88 -12.95
N VAL A 121 6.58 -5.24 -14.24
CA VAL A 121 7.86 -5.56 -14.88
C VAL A 121 8.79 -4.36 -14.88
N PHE A 122 8.26 -3.15 -15.17
CA PHE A 122 9.06 -1.93 -15.09
C PHE A 122 9.57 -1.66 -13.67
N THR A 123 8.74 -1.85 -12.65
CA THR A 123 9.13 -1.64 -11.26
C THR A 123 10.15 -2.67 -10.78
N TRP A 124 10.03 -3.94 -11.18
CA TRP A 124 11.01 -4.99 -10.88
C TRP A 124 12.36 -4.74 -11.57
N ILE A 125 12.34 -4.39 -12.87
CA ILE A 125 13.54 -4.00 -13.61
C ILE A 125 14.18 -2.80 -12.90
N PHE A 126 13.39 -1.81 -12.49
CA PHE A 126 13.91 -0.70 -11.70
C PHE A 126 14.53 -1.19 -10.40
N PHE A 127 13.86 -1.99 -9.58
CA PHE A 127 14.40 -2.48 -8.29
C PHE A 127 15.66 -3.35 -8.39
N GLU A 128 15.82 -4.14 -9.45
CA GLU A 128 16.96 -5.02 -9.66
C GLU A 128 18.15 -4.29 -10.30
N VAL A 129 17.86 -3.32 -11.17
CA VAL A 129 18.87 -2.54 -11.90
C VAL A 129 19.28 -1.29 -11.13
N PHE A 130 18.38 -0.65 -10.38
CA PHE A 130 18.68 0.57 -9.60
C PHE A 130 19.85 0.38 -8.64
N PRO A 131 19.90 -0.66 -7.80
CA PRO A 131 20.99 -0.84 -6.84
C PRO A 131 22.33 -1.10 -7.53
N ARG A 132 22.32 -1.49 -8.81
CA ARG A 132 23.53 -1.69 -9.63
C ARG A 132 23.97 -0.43 -10.38
N VAL A 133 23.06 0.54 -10.57
CA VAL A 133 23.29 1.76 -11.36
C VAL A 133 23.40 3.01 -10.47
N VAL A 134 22.73 3.02 -9.31
CA VAL A 134 22.74 4.12 -8.35
C VAL A 134 23.94 3.93 -7.41
N PRO A 135 24.91 4.84 -7.39
CA PRO A 135 26.00 4.80 -6.43
C PRO A 135 25.48 5.01 -5.00
N ASP A 136 26.13 4.37 -4.02
CA ASP A 136 25.73 4.24 -2.60
C ASP A 136 25.33 5.57 -1.91
N ASP A 137 25.74 6.72 -2.46
CA ASP A 137 25.53 8.07 -1.90
C ASP A 137 24.21 8.77 -2.32
N LYS A 138 23.32 8.14 -3.09
CA LYS A 138 22.12 8.82 -3.63
C LYS A 138 20.79 8.19 -3.20
N LEU A 139 20.51 8.27 -1.89
CA LEU A 139 19.26 7.86 -1.24
C LEU A 139 17.98 8.51 -1.83
N GLU A 140 18.15 9.65 -2.51
CA GLU A 140 17.10 10.45 -3.16
C GLU A 140 16.31 9.67 -4.20
N TYR A 141 16.96 8.72 -4.89
CA TYR A 141 16.32 7.94 -5.94
C TYR A 141 15.29 6.93 -5.38
N PHE A 142 15.43 6.52 -4.12
CA PHE A 142 14.44 5.65 -3.46
C PHE A 142 13.09 6.35 -3.24
N TRP A 143 13.00 7.68 -3.38
CA TRP A 143 11.72 8.38 -3.37
C TRP A 143 10.80 7.95 -4.53
N VAL A 144 11.35 7.65 -5.70
CA VAL A 144 10.56 7.15 -6.85
C VAL A 144 9.91 5.81 -6.50
N ILE A 145 10.68 4.93 -5.85
CA ILE A 145 10.19 3.65 -5.32
C ILE A 145 9.07 3.91 -4.31
N ALA A 146 9.29 4.79 -3.32
CA ALA A 146 8.28 5.11 -2.30
C ALA A 146 6.96 5.60 -2.92
N LEU A 147 7.05 6.43 -3.96
CA LEU A 147 5.88 6.95 -4.68
C LEU A 147 5.14 5.84 -5.43
N LEU A 148 5.84 5.01 -6.20
CA LEU A 148 5.23 3.92 -6.97
C LEU A 148 4.54 2.89 -6.05
N VAL A 149 5.21 2.51 -4.96
CA VAL A 149 4.64 1.60 -3.95
C VAL A 149 3.39 2.20 -3.32
N THR A 150 3.43 3.49 -2.97
CA THR A 150 2.28 4.17 -2.36
C THR A 150 1.09 4.25 -3.31
N LEU A 151 1.33 4.50 -4.60
CA LEU A 151 0.28 4.49 -5.62
C LEU A 151 -0.31 3.09 -5.82
N ASN A 152 0.53 2.05 -5.85
CA ASN A 152 0.07 0.67 -5.98
C ASN A 152 -0.81 0.26 -4.79
N ALA A 153 -0.26 0.39 -3.57
CA ALA A 153 -0.93 -0.01 -2.35
C ALA A 153 -2.19 0.82 -2.03
N SER A 154 -2.29 2.06 -2.55
CA SER A 154 -3.51 2.86 -2.41
C SER A 154 -4.59 2.52 -3.45
N SER A 155 -4.20 2.09 -4.66
CA SER A 155 -5.15 1.82 -5.76
C SER A 155 -6.22 0.80 -5.38
N ASN A 156 -5.83 -0.29 -4.69
CA ASN A 156 -6.77 -1.31 -4.22
C ASN A 156 -7.82 -0.70 -3.29
N SER A 157 -7.37 0.04 -2.28
CA SER A 157 -8.26 0.67 -1.30
C SER A 157 -9.20 1.70 -1.93
N VAL A 158 -8.72 2.51 -2.86
CA VAL A 158 -9.52 3.49 -3.59
C VAL A 158 -10.61 2.79 -4.42
N ILE A 159 -10.29 1.70 -5.12
CA ILE A 159 -11.26 0.93 -5.92
C ILE A 159 -12.35 0.33 -5.02
N PHE A 160 -11.99 -0.24 -3.87
CA PHE A 160 -12.98 -0.77 -2.93
C PHE A 160 -13.88 0.32 -2.35
N LEU A 161 -13.35 1.50 -2.06
CA LEU A 161 -14.11 2.63 -1.52
C LEU A 161 -15.00 3.30 -2.56
N THR A 162 -14.56 3.40 -3.81
CA THR A 162 -15.27 4.15 -4.87
C THR A 162 -16.20 3.26 -5.68
N CYS A 163 -15.78 2.06 -6.05
CA CYS A 163 -16.49 1.19 -6.99
C CYS A 163 -17.28 0.07 -6.30
N ASN A 164 -16.79 -0.47 -5.18
CA ASN A 164 -17.43 -1.64 -4.56
C ASN A 164 -18.63 -1.23 -3.68
N LYS A 165 -19.85 -1.56 -4.15
CA LYS A 165 -21.10 -1.26 -3.44
C LYS A 165 -21.21 -1.97 -2.08
N ASP A 166 -20.63 -3.16 -1.93
CA ASP A 166 -20.72 -3.95 -0.70
C ASP A 166 -19.84 -3.36 0.40
N VAL A 167 -18.62 -2.98 0.04
CA VAL A 167 -17.70 -2.29 0.95
C VAL A 167 -18.26 -0.92 1.33
N LYS A 168 -18.77 -0.14 0.36
CA LYS A 168 -19.46 1.12 0.64
C LYS A 168 -20.63 0.95 1.60
N ARG A 169 -21.48 -0.05 1.40
CA ARG A 169 -22.62 -0.33 2.29
C ARG A 169 -22.19 -0.73 3.69
N SER A 170 -21.06 -1.43 3.81
CA SER A 170 -20.50 -1.89 5.08
C SER A 170 -19.80 -0.77 5.85
N ILE A 171 -19.22 0.21 5.14
CA ILE A 171 -18.60 1.42 5.72
C ILE A 171 -19.65 2.48 6.09
N ASN A 172 -20.78 2.52 5.37
CA ASN A 172 -21.86 3.45 5.64
C ASN A 172 -22.44 3.13 7.03
N PHE A 173 -21.92 3.78 8.07
CA PHE A 173 -22.26 3.54 9.46
C PHE A 173 -23.77 3.71 9.65
N PRO A 174 -24.55 2.62 9.85
CA PRO A 174 -25.99 2.73 10.04
C PRO A 174 -26.30 3.57 11.29
N TRP A 175 -25.41 3.50 12.30
CA TRP A 175 -25.49 4.30 13.52
C TRP A 175 -25.31 5.81 13.29
N ALA A 176 -24.43 6.24 12.38
CA ALA A 176 -24.26 7.67 12.09
C ALA A 176 -25.48 8.23 11.36
N LYS A 177 -26.05 7.46 10.42
CA LYS A 177 -27.33 7.81 9.78
C LYS A 177 -28.49 7.86 10.76
N ASN A 178 -28.60 6.88 11.66
CA ASN A 178 -29.66 6.86 12.67
C ASN A 178 -29.48 7.98 13.69
N LYS A 179 -28.24 8.33 14.08
CA LYS A 179 -27.97 9.44 15.01
C LYS A 179 -28.25 10.80 14.38
N ILE A 180 -27.88 11.01 13.11
CA ILE A 180 -28.20 12.24 12.36
C ILE A 180 -29.71 12.35 12.12
N HIS A 181 -30.36 11.26 11.70
CA HIS A 181 -31.82 11.22 11.53
C HIS A 181 -32.53 11.55 12.85
N ASN A 182 -32.12 10.95 13.96
CA ASN A 182 -32.71 11.23 15.27
C ASN A 182 -32.42 12.66 15.76
N LEU A 183 -31.30 13.27 15.38
CA LEU A 183 -31.01 14.69 15.67
C LEU A 183 -31.81 15.65 14.79
N THR A 184 -32.17 15.27 13.56
CA THR A 184 -33.02 16.08 12.66
C THR A 184 -34.52 15.93 12.92
N VAL A 185 -34.93 14.91 13.67
CA VAL A 185 -36.35 14.58 13.94
C VAL A 185 -36.76 14.93 15.39
N LEU A 186 -35.83 15.42 16.22
CA LEU A 186 -36.18 16.01 17.52
C LEU A 186 -36.66 17.47 17.32
N PRO A 187 -37.87 17.84 17.77
CA PRO A 187 -38.38 19.21 17.74
C PRO A 187 -37.64 20.15 18.71
#